data_AF-A0A2E5NPL3-F1
#
_entry.id   AF-A0A2E5NPL3-F1
#
_cell.length_a   1.000
_cell.length_b   1.000
_cell.length_c   1.000
_cell.angle_alpha   90.00
_cell.angle_beta   90.00
_cell.angle_gamma   90.00
#
_symmetry.space_group_name_H-M   'P 1'
#
loop_
_entity.id
_entity.type
_entity.pdbx_description
1 polymer ?
#
loop_
_entity_poly.entity_id
_entity_poly.type
_entity_poly.pdbx_seq_one_letter_code
_entity_poly.pdbx_strand_id
1 'polypeptide(L)'
;MSINVTLFAQMLVFGLLVWFTMSFVWPLIRGAMEEREQTIADGLAAAEKGQKDLEQAGVEAGKIVEEARDQARDILGKANSRANEIVDTARSEGEAEKRKRLDSAQSELEVEINRARDELRQQVAVLAVAGAEKVLSREIDEAAHRDLLDQLAADL
;
A
#
# COMPACT_ATOMS: atom_id res chain seq x y z
N MET A 1 15.57 -106.10 33.13
CA MET A 1 14.30 -106.00 32.39
C MET A 1 14.61 -106.10 30.92
N SER A 2 14.03 -107.08 30.22
CA SER A 2 14.25 -107.31 28.79
C SER A 2 13.75 -106.11 27.97
N ILE A 3 14.49 -105.78 26.91
CA ILE A 3 13.98 -104.90 25.85
C ILE A 3 12.76 -105.60 25.25
N ASN A 4 11.58 -105.05 25.54
CA ASN A 4 10.31 -105.56 25.05
C ASN A 4 9.83 -104.70 23.88
N VAL A 5 9.02 -105.28 22.99
CA VAL A 5 8.40 -104.60 21.83
C VAL A 5 7.68 -103.30 22.23
N THR A 6 7.19 -103.21 23.46
CA THR A 6 6.57 -102.02 24.04
C THR A 6 7.50 -100.80 24.09
N LEU A 7 8.81 -101.00 24.33
CA LEU A 7 9.80 -99.92 24.37
C LEU A 7 10.02 -99.31 22.97
N PHE A 8 10.08 -100.16 21.93
CA PHE A 8 10.20 -99.72 20.54
C PHE A 8 8.93 -99.01 20.06
N ALA A 9 7.76 -99.55 20.39
CA ALA A 9 6.48 -98.89 20.09
C ALA A 9 6.38 -97.52 20.80
N GLN A 10 6.80 -97.42 22.06
CA GLN A 10 6.81 -96.16 22.79
C GLN A 10 7.78 -95.13 22.18
N MET A 11 8.98 -95.54 21.75
CA MET A 11 9.92 -94.65 21.04
C MET A 11 9.36 -94.17 19.71
N LEU A 12 8.69 -95.03 18.94
CA LEU A 12 8.10 -94.67 17.67
C LEU A 12 6.93 -93.67 17.84
N VAL A 13 6.06 -93.90 18.82
CA VAL A 13 4.96 -92.98 19.17
C VAL A 13 5.51 -91.64 19.67
N PHE A 14 6.54 -91.65 20.52
CA PHE A 14 7.19 -90.42 20.99
C PHE A 14 7.86 -89.66 19.83
N GLY A 15 8.54 -90.35 18.92
CA GLY A 15 9.14 -89.75 17.73
C GLY A 15 8.11 -89.11 16.80
N LEU A 16 6.99 -89.79 16.54
CA LEU A 16 5.86 -89.22 15.76
C LEU A 16 5.24 -88.00 16.45
N LEU A 17 5.10 -88.03 17.78
CA LEU A 17 4.59 -86.89 18.54
C LEU A 17 5.53 -85.69 18.45
N VAL A 18 6.84 -85.90 18.64
CA VAL A 18 7.85 -84.84 18.50
C VAL A 18 7.87 -84.26 17.09
N TRP A 19 7.77 -85.10 16.07
CA TRP A 19 7.69 -84.64 14.68
C TRP A 19 6.42 -83.82 14.43
N PHE A 20 5.27 -84.26 14.92
CA PHE A 20 4.01 -83.53 14.79
C PHE A 20 4.04 -82.19 15.52
N THR A 21 4.54 -82.14 16.75
CA THR A 21 4.64 -80.89 17.52
C THR A 21 5.64 -79.92 16.90
N MET A 22 6.75 -80.41 16.37
CA MET A 22 7.73 -79.57 15.68
C MET A 22 7.21 -79.04 14.34
N SER A 23 6.39 -79.83 13.62
CA SER A 23 5.85 -79.44 12.32
C SER A 23 4.59 -78.58 12.38
N PHE A 24 3.76 -78.69 13.42
CA PHE A 24 2.48 -77.97 13.51
C PHE A 24 2.39 -76.98 14.68
N VAL A 25 2.83 -77.36 15.87
CA VAL A 25 2.67 -76.52 17.08
C VAL A 25 3.76 -75.44 17.15
N TRP A 26 5.01 -75.80 16.86
CA TRP A 26 6.13 -74.87 16.88
C TRP A 26 6.03 -73.71 15.87
N PRO A 27 5.62 -73.91 14.59
CA PRO A 27 5.43 -72.78 13.68
C PRO A 27 4.27 -71.87 14.09
N LEU A 28 3.18 -72.41 14.66
CA LEU A 28 2.05 -71.59 15.12
C LEU A 28 2.48 -70.64 16.26
N ILE A 29 3.28 -71.13 17.22
CA ILE A 29 3.78 -70.32 18.33
C ILE A 29 4.79 -69.28 17.84
N ARG A 30 5.71 -69.66 16.94
CA ARG A 30 6.68 -68.72 16.37
C ARG A 30 6.01 -67.62 15.55
N GLY A 31 5.04 -67.96 14.71
CA GLY A 31 4.29 -66.97 13.93
C GLY A 31 3.58 -65.95 14.82
N ALA A 32 2.93 -66.39 15.90
CA ALA A 32 2.28 -65.49 16.85
C ALA A 32 3.26 -64.58 17.62
N MET A 33 4.49 -65.05 17.85
CA MET A 33 5.55 -64.25 18.47
C MET A 33 6.15 -63.24 17.49
N GLU A 34 6.43 -63.67 16.25
CA GLU A 34 6.94 -62.81 15.18
C GLU A 34 5.94 -61.71 14.82
N GLU A 35 4.64 -62.02 14.75
CA GLU A 35 3.58 -61.02 14.51
C GLU A 35 3.54 -59.94 15.61
N ARG A 36 3.73 -60.34 16.87
CA ARG A 36 3.80 -59.40 18.00
C ARG A 36 5.06 -58.56 17.94
N GLU A 37 6.21 -59.18 17.66
CA GLU A 37 7.49 -58.47 17.52
C GLU A 37 7.41 -57.44 16.39
N GLN A 38 6.86 -57.84 15.23
CA GLN A 38 6.65 -56.97 14.10
C GLN A 38 5.69 -55.82 14.42
N THR A 39 4.57 -56.08 15.08
CA THR A 39 3.61 -55.04 15.47
C THR A 39 4.24 -54.02 16.42
N ILE A 40 5.07 -54.47 17.37
CA ILE A 40 5.77 -53.59 18.31
C ILE A 40 6.83 -52.77 17.57
N ALA A 41 7.61 -53.40 16.68
CA ALA A 41 8.64 -52.74 15.90
C ALA A 41 8.04 -51.66 14.98
N ASP A 42 6.98 -52.00 14.26
CA ASP A 42 6.26 -51.08 13.37
C ASP A 42 5.62 -49.94 14.17
N GLY A 43 5.03 -50.24 15.33
CA GLY A 43 4.45 -49.24 16.22
C GLY A 43 5.51 -48.25 16.76
N LEU A 44 6.68 -48.76 17.16
CA LEU A 44 7.78 -47.93 17.64
C LEU A 44 8.37 -47.07 16.52
N ALA A 45 8.58 -47.65 15.34
CA ALA A 45 9.06 -46.92 14.16
C ALA A 45 8.08 -45.83 13.71
N ALA A 46 6.77 -46.13 13.73
CA ALA A 46 5.74 -45.15 13.43
C ALA A 46 5.69 -44.01 14.46
N ALA A 47 5.87 -44.31 15.75
CA ALA A 47 5.91 -43.32 16.82
C ALA A 47 7.14 -42.40 16.68
N GLU A 48 8.33 -42.97 16.44
CA GLU A 48 9.57 -42.19 16.23
C GLU A 48 9.46 -41.30 14.99
N LYS A 49 8.93 -41.85 13.89
CA LYS A 49 8.67 -41.07 12.67
C LYS A 49 7.66 -39.96 12.94
N GLY A 50 6.56 -40.24 13.63
CA GLY A 50 5.56 -39.23 13.97
C GLY A 50 6.12 -38.11 14.84
N GLN A 51 6.98 -38.43 15.80
CA GLN A 51 7.65 -37.42 16.64
C GLN A 51 8.60 -36.54 15.81
N LYS A 52 9.38 -37.15 14.91
CA LYS A 52 10.29 -36.42 14.01
C LYS A 52 9.52 -35.52 13.03
N ASP A 53 8.45 -36.04 12.42
CA ASP A 53 7.61 -35.28 11.50
C ASP A 53 6.94 -34.10 12.22
N LEU A 54 6.53 -34.28 13.49
CA LEU A 54 5.96 -33.21 14.32
C LEU A 54 7.00 -32.13 14.66
N GLU A 55 8.23 -32.53 14.99
CA GLU A 55 9.33 -31.58 15.22
C GLU A 55 9.66 -30.79 13.95
N GLN A 56 9.75 -31.48 12.80
CA GLN A 56 9.99 -30.85 11.51
C GLN A 56 8.87 -29.88 11.13
N ALA A 57 7.61 -30.29 11.28
CA ALA A 57 6.45 -29.43 11.04
C ALA A 57 6.45 -28.20 11.96
N GLY A 58 6.87 -28.35 13.22
CA GLY A 58 7.02 -27.24 14.15
C GLY A 58 8.07 -26.22 13.71
N VAL A 59 9.23 -26.71 13.24
CA VAL A 59 10.30 -25.85 12.70
C VAL A 59 9.85 -25.15 11.41
N GLU A 60 9.20 -25.86 10.49
CA GLU A 60 8.68 -25.28 9.25
C GLU A 60 7.60 -24.23 9.52
N ALA A 61 6.65 -24.51 10.42
CA ALA A 61 5.64 -23.54 10.82
C ALA A 61 6.27 -22.28 11.41
N GLY A 62 7.29 -22.43 12.28
CA GLY A 62 8.05 -21.30 12.81
C GLY A 62 8.71 -20.46 11.72
N LYS A 63 9.34 -21.11 10.73
CA LYS A 63 9.95 -20.43 9.57
C LYS A 63 8.92 -19.66 8.75
N ILE A 64 7.77 -20.28 8.45
CA ILE A 64 6.69 -19.64 7.68
C ILE A 64 6.18 -18.39 8.41
N VAL A 65 6.04 -18.44 9.74
CA VAL A 65 5.59 -17.29 10.53
C VAL A 65 6.62 -16.16 10.50
N GLU A 66 7.91 -16.46 10.64
CA GLU A 66 8.96 -15.44 10.55
C GLU A 66 9.07 -14.85 9.14
N GLU A 67 9.01 -15.67 8.09
CA GLU A 67 9.01 -15.20 6.71
C GLU A 67 7.79 -14.30 6.43
N ALA A 68 6.60 -14.68 6.90
CA ALA A 68 5.40 -13.86 6.77
C ALA A 68 5.52 -12.53 7.54
N ARG A 69 6.18 -12.51 8.71
CA ARG A 69 6.45 -11.28 9.47
C ARG A 69 7.41 -10.36 8.72
N ASP A 70 8.46 -10.89 8.12
CA ASP A 70 9.42 -10.11 7.36
C ASP A 70 8.82 -9.56 6.07
N GLN A 71 8.01 -10.35 5.36
CA GLN A 71 7.23 -9.87 4.22
C GLN A 71 6.24 -8.76 4.64
N ALA A 72 5.56 -8.90 5.78
CA ALA A 72 4.66 -7.87 6.28
C ALA A 72 5.40 -6.57 6.61
N ARG A 73 6.59 -6.65 7.22
CA ARG A 73 7.45 -5.49 7.48
C ARG A 73 7.91 -4.81 6.18
N ASP A 74 8.30 -5.58 5.18
CA ASP A 74 8.70 -5.05 3.87
C ASP A 74 7.53 -4.36 3.17
N ILE A 75 6.33 -4.96 3.18
CA ILE A 75 5.11 -4.34 2.63
C ILE A 75 4.79 -3.03 3.35
N LEU A 76 4.85 -3.01 4.68
CA LEU A 76 4.62 -1.79 5.48
C LEU A 76 5.68 -0.71 5.18
N GLY A 77 6.94 -1.11 5.04
CA GLY A 77 8.03 -0.21 4.65
C GLY A 77 7.78 0.43 3.29
N LYS A 78 7.43 -0.37 2.28
CA LYS A 78 7.08 0.10 0.92
C LYS A 78 5.85 0.99 0.93
N ALA A 79 4.83 0.64 1.70
CA ALA A 79 3.62 1.44 1.83
C ALA A 79 3.91 2.83 2.43
N ASN A 80 4.74 2.90 3.48
CA ASN A 80 5.15 4.16 4.09
C ASN A 80 6.01 5.01 3.15
N SER A 81 6.98 4.40 2.45
CA SER A 81 7.79 5.12 1.44
C SER A 81 6.90 5.72 0.36
N ARG A 82 5.99 4.93 -0.20
CA ARG A 82 5.05 5.37 -1.24
C ARG A 82 4.10 6.45 -0.73
N ALA A 83 3.64 6.35 0.52
CA ALA A 83 2.80 7.38 1.13
C ALA A 83 3.55 8.72 1.24
N ASN A 84 4.82 8.69 1.68
CA ASN A 84 5.66 9.89 1.74
C ASN A 84 5.92 10.47 0.35
N GLU A 85 6.23 9.64 -0.64
CA GLU A 85 6.40 10.06 -2.03
C GLU A 85 5.14 10.74 -2.60
N ILE A 86 3.95 10.21 -2.29
CA ILE A 86 2.68 10.82 -2.69
C ILE A 86 2.50 12.18 -2.03
N VAL A 87 2.79 12.30 -0.72
CA VAL A 87 2.68 13.57 0.01
C VAL A 87 3.66 14.61 -0.54
N ASP A 88 4.91 14.21 -0.82
CA ASP A 88 5.92 15.10 -1.36
C ASP A 88 5.59 15.54 -2.80
N THR A 89 5.11 14.60 -3.62
CA THR A 89 4.64 14.90 -4.99
C THR A 89 3.46 15.87 -4.95
N ALA A 90 2.45 15.60 -4.12
CA ALA A 90 1.28 16.47 -3.97
C ALA A 90 1.65 17.86 -3.42
N ARG A 91 2.62 17.96 -2.50
CA ARG A 91 3.15 19.24 -2.04
C ARG A 91 3.83 20.00 -3.17
N SER A 92 4.70 19.33 -3.93
CA SER A 92 5.42 19.94 -5.05
C SER A 92 4.46 20.45 -6.14
N GLU A 93 3.49 19.62 -6.52
CA GLU A 93 2.44 19.99 -7.48
C GLU A 93 1.59 21.16 -6.95
N GLY A 94 1.22 21.12 -5.66
CA GLY A 94 0.49 22.20 -5.01
C GLY A 94 1.25 23.52 -4.99
N GLU A 95 2.56 23.50 -4.74
CA GLU A 95 3.39 24.70 -4.83
C GLU A 95 3.52 25.22 -6.26
N ALA A 96 3.68 24.34 -7.24
CA ALA A 96 3.74 24.71 -8.65
C ALA A 96 2.43 25.37 -9.12
N GLU A 97 1.28 24.77 -8.80
CA GLU A 97 -0.04 25.30 -9.13
C GLU A 97 -0.31 26.62 -8.39
N LYS A 98 0.11 26.74 -7.12
CA LYS A 98 0.04 28.01 -6.38
C LYS A 98 0.82 29.12 -7.08
N ARG A 99 2.06 28.85 -7.50
CA ARG A 99 2.89 29.83 -8.21
C ARG A 99 2.23 30.25 -9.52
N LYS A 100 1.77 29.28 -10.31
CA LYS A 100 1.05 29.53 -11.56
C LYS A 100 -0.18 30.43 -11.36
N ARG A 101 -0.98 30.16 -10.31
CA ARG A 101 -2.14 30.98 -9.97
C ARG A 101 -1.76 32.40 -9.54
N LEU A 102 -0.67 32.56 -8.78
CA LEU A 102 -0.18 33.88 -8.40
C LEU A 102 0.30 34.68 -9.60
N ASP A 103 1.03 34.04 -10.52
CA ASP A 103 1.52 34.70 -11.74
C ASP A 103 0.34 35.12 -12.64
N SER A 104 -0.66 34.25 -12.81
CA SER A 104 -1.89 34.59 -13.52
C SER A 104 -2.65 35.73 -12.85
N ALA A 105 -2.81 35.70 -11.52
CA ALA A 105 -3.48 36.76 -10.78
C ALA A 105 -2.73 38.10 -10.87
N GLN A 106 -1.39 38.10 -10.86
CA GLN A 106 -0.60 39.31 -11.07
C GLN A 106 -0.79 39.86 -12.49
N SER A 107 -0.80 39.00 -13.50
CA SER A 107 -1.07 39.43 -14.88
C SER A 107 -2.47 40.02 -15.04
N GLU A 108 -3.49 39.41 -14.42
CA GLU A 108 -4.86 39.93 -14.42
C GLU A 108 -4.94 41.28 -13.69
N LEU A 109 -4.23 41.42 -12.56
CA LEU A 109 -4.17 42.66 -11.80
C LEU A 109 -3.52 43.79 -12.61
N GLU A 110 -2.45 43.51 -13.36
CA GLU A 110 -1.81 44.51 -14.22
C GLU A 110 -2.75 44.99 -15.35
N VAL A 111 -3.51 44.07 -15.93
CA VAL A 111 -4.53 44.41 -16.94
C VAL A 111 -5.61 45.30 -16.33
N GLU A 112 -6.13 44.97 -15.15
CA GLU A 112 -7.13 45.77 -14.46
C GLU A 112 -6.61 47.14 -14.01
N ILE A 113 -5.35 47.24 -13.55
CA ILE A 113 -4.71 48.52 -13.22
C ILE A 113 -4.62 49.41 -14.46
N ASN A 114 -4.24 48.86 -15.61
CA ASN A 114 -4.18 49.62 -16.85
C ASN A 114 -5.57 50.08 -17.30
N ARG A 115 -6.58 49.21 -17.18
CA ARG A 115 -7.98 49.56 -17.47
C ARG A 115 -8.48 50.69 -16.58
N ALA A 116 -8.22 50.61 -15.26
CA ALA A 116 -8.60 51.66 -14.31
C ALA A 116 -7.86 52.98 -14.58
N ARG A 117 -6.59 52.93 -15.00
CA ARG A 117 -5.83 54.12 -15.42
C ARG A 117 -6.42 54.78 -16.66
N ASP A 118 -6.84 53.99 -17.64
CA ASP A 118 -7.45 54.53 -18.86
C ASP A 118 -8.83 55.13 -18.58
N GLU A 119 -9.62 54.51 -17.70
CA GLU A 119 -10.88 55.08 -17.22
C GLU A 119 -10.66 56.40 -16.46
N LEU A 120 -9.66 56.46 -15.57
CA LEU A 120 -9.28 57.69 -14.88
C LEU A 120 -8.83 58.78 -15.86
N ARG A 121 -8.08 58.45 -16.90
CA ARG A 121 -7.68 59.43 -17.94
C ARG A 121 -8.89 60.01 -18.66
N GLN A 122 -9.89 59.19 -18.99
CA GLN A 122 -11.14 59.68 -19.58
C GLN A 122 -11.87 60.63 -18.63
N GLN A 123 -12.00 60.26 -17.35
CA GLN A 123 -12.63 61.11 -16.34
C GLN A 123 -11.88 62.44 -16.14
N VAL A 124 -10.54 62.42 -16.11
CA VAL A 124 -9.70 63.63 -16.01
C VAL A 124 -9.85 64.51 -17.25
N ALA A 125 -9.94 63.94 -18.45
CA ALA A 125 -10.17 64.72 -19.67
C ALA A 125 -11.52 65.46 -19.62
N VAL A 126 -12.59 64.80 -19.17
CA VAL A 126 -13.90 65.42 -18.96
C VAL A 126 -13.80 66.56 -17.92
N LEU A 127 -13.11 66.31 -16.80
CA LEU A 127 -12.92 67.32 -15.75
C LEU A 127 -12.08 68.52 -16.22
N ALA A 128 -11.07 68.28 -17.06
CA ALA A 128 -10.21 69.31 -17.63
C ALA A 128 -10.98 70.22 -18.60
N VAL A 129 -11.85 69.64 -19.45
CA VAL A 129 -12.74 70.43 -20.32
C VAL A 129 -13.72 71.25 -19.49
N ALA A 130 -14.37 70.65 -18.50
CA ALA A 130 -15.28 71.37 -17.60
C ALA A 130 -14.56 72.49 -16.81
N GLY A 131 -13.31 72.26 -16.41
CA GLY A 131 -12.45 73.26 -15.78
C GLY A 131 -12.08 74.40 -16.74
N ALA A 132 -11.71 74.08 -17.98
CA ALA A 132 -11.41 75.06 -19.02
C ALA A 132 -12.64 75.91 -19.37
N GLU A 133 -13.83 75.30 -19.52
CA GLU A 133 -15.10 76.02 -19.69
C GLU A 133 -15.35 76.98 -18.53
N LYS A 134 -15.14 76.55 -17.28
CA LYS A 134 -15.37 77.38 -16.10
C LYS A 134 -14.37 78.53 -15.96
N VAL A 135 -13.12 78.33 -16.37
CA VAL A 135 -12.11 79.40 -16.44
C VAL A 135 -12.45 80.38 -17.56
N LEU A 136 -12.83 79.88 -18.74
CA LEU A 136 -13.25 80.71 -19.86
C LEU A 136 -14.51 81.52 -19.52
N SER A 137 -15.54 80.92 -18.90
CA SER A 137 -16.72 81.66 -18.43
C SER A 137 -16.39 82.71 -17.36
N ARG A 138 -15.26 82.58 -16.64
CA ARG A 138 -14.81 83.58 -15.67
C ARG A 138 -14.00 84.71 -16.34
N GLU A 139 -13.25 84.42 -17.40
CA GLU A 139 -12.56 85.45 -18.20
C GLU A 139 -13.49 86.17 -19.19
N ILE A 140 -14.56 85.52 -19.66
CA ILE A 140 -15.67 86.14 -20.38
C ILE A 140 -16.53 86.89 -19.34
N ASP A 141 -15.98 87.99 -18.84
CA ASP A 141 -16.69 88.98 -18.04
C ASP A 141 -17.47 89.89 -19.00
N GLU A 142 -18.74 90.15 -18.69
CA GLU A 142 -19.62 91.09 -19.43
C GLU A 142 -18.98 92.48 -19.59
N ALA A 143 -18.05 92.85 -18.72
CA ALA A 143 -17.27 94.08 -18.80
C ALA A 143 -16.32 94.13 -20.01
N ALA A 144 -15.62 93.03 -20.35
CA ALA A 144 -14.65 93.00 -21.44
C ALA A 144 -15.31 92.96 -22.84
N HIS A 145 -16.52 92.39 -22.93
CA HIS A 145 -17.28 92.37 -24.17
C HIS A 145 -18.06 93.66 -24.45
N ARG A 146 -18.44 94.43 -23.42
CA ARG A 146 -19.03 95.77 -23.62
C ARG A 146 -18.04 96.73 -24.28
N ASP A 147 -16.78 96.77 -23.84
CA ASP A 147 -15.78 97.65 -24.43
C ASP A 147 -15.47 97.31 -25.91
N LEU A 148 -15.48 96.03 -26.29
CA LEU A 148 -15.27 95.61 -27.67
C LEU A 148 -16.50 95.83 -28.57
N LEU A 149 -17.71 95.68 -28.03
CA LEU A 149 -18.96 95.97 -28.75
C LEU A 149 -19.18 97.48 -28.92
N ASP A 150 -18.80 98.29 -27.93
CA ASP A 150 -18.85 99.75 -28.00
C ASP A 150 -17.81 100.31 -29.00
N GLN A 151 -16.62 99.69 -29.11
CA GLN A 151 -15.64 100.06 -30.15
C GLN A 151 -16.08 99.67 -31.56
N LEU A 152 -16.75 98.53 -31.75
CA LEU A 152 -17.28 98.11 -33.06
C LEU A 152 -18.52 98.93 -33.49
N ALA A 153 -19.33 99.42 -32.53
CA ALA A 153 -20.45 100.31 -32.80
C ALA A 153 -20.01 101.76 -33.08
N ALA A 154 -18.79 102.14 -32.70
CA ALA A 154 -18.21 103.46 -33.00
C ALA A 154 -17.55 103.56 -34.38
N ASP A 155 -17.28 102.41 -35.04
CA ASP A 155 -16.71 102.30 -36.39
C ASP A 155 -17.79 102.07 -37.49
N LEU A 156 -19.08 102.22 -37.15
CA LEU A 156 -20.24 102.30 -38.08
C LEU A 156 -20.80 103.72 -38.13
#